data_AF-A0A7D9MA26-F1
#
_entry.id   AF-A0A7D9MA26-F1
#
_cell.length_a   1.000
_cell.length_b   1.000
_cell.length_c   1.000
_cell.angle_alpha   90.00
_cell.angle_beta   90.00
_cell.angle_gamma   90.00
#
_symmetry.space_group_name_H-M   'P 1'
#
loop_
_entity.id
_entity.type
_entity.pdbx_description
1 polymer ?
#
loop_
_entity_poly.entity_id
_entity_poly.type
_entity_poly.pdbx_seq_one_letter_code
_entity_poly.pdbx_strand_id
1 'polypeptide(L)'
;MTHDSAKTQMDVKLRSLICYGLNEQCLHLWFESLCSSEDIVNKWFYPWSFIRSPGWVQIKCELRVLASFAFSLNIDWEIVDKKG
;
A
#
# COMPACT_ATOMS: atom_id res chain seq x y z
N MET A 1 1.60 12.40 -21.61
CA MET A 1 0.70 11.57 -20.78
C MET A 1 1.17 11.70 -19.34
N THR A 2 0.49 12.46 -18.50
CA THR A 2 0.85 12.63 -17.08
C THR A 2 0.27 11.46 -16.28
N HIS A 3 1.08 10.86 -15.38
CA HIS A 3 0.72 9.75 -14.48
C HIS A 3 -0.33 10.14 -13.40
N ASP A 4 -1.08 11.22 -13.62
CA ASP A 4 -2.03 11.80 -12.67
C ASP A 4 -3.26 12.34 -13.39
N SER A 5 -3.85 11.51 -14.26
CA SER A 5 -5.04 11.87 -15.05
C SER A 5 -6.21 12.31 -14.16
N ALA A 6 -6.31 11.77 -12.95
CA ALA A 6 -7.37 12.10 -11.99
C ALA A 6 -7.02 13.23 -11.00
N LYS A 7 -5.80 13.80 -11.06
CA LYS A 7 -5.29 14.83 -10.11
C LYS A 7 -5.61 14.52 -8.65
N THR A 8 -5.45 13.26 -8.26
CA THR A 8 -5.93 12.76 -6.97
C THR A 8 -4.81 12.77 -5.93
N GLN A 9 -5.16 13.08 -4.69
CA GLN A 9 -4.22 13.14 -3.57
C GLN A 9 -3.46 11.81 -3.41
N MET A 10 -2.18 11.88 -3.02
CA MET A 10 -1.34 10.68 -2.89
C MET A 10 -1.92 9.68 -1.87
N ASP A 11 -2.59 10.16 -0.84
CA ASP A 11 -3.25 9.32 0.16
C ASP A 11 -4.41 8.51 -0.41
N VAL A 12 -5.07 9.00 -1.48
CA VAL A 12 -6.07 8.21 -2.22
C VAL A 12 -5.37 7.10 -3.00
N LYS A 13 -4.26 7.41 -3.69
CA LYS A 13 -3.48 6.39 -4.42
C LYS A 13 -2.97 5.30 -3.49
N LEU A 14 -2.50 5.67 -2.30
CA LEU A 14 -2.09 4.71 -1.28
C LEU A 14 -3.26 3.80 -0.87
N ARG A 15 -4.45 4.35 -0.60
CA ARG A 15 -5.61 3.54 -0.22
C ARG A 15 -6.11 2.64 -1.35
N SER A 16 -6.10 3.13 -2.60
CA SER A 16 -6.36 2.31 -3.79
C SER A 16 -5.36 1.16 -3.92
N LEU A 17 -4.07 1.40 -3.64
CA LEU A 17 -3.04 0.36 -3.61
C LEU A 17 -3.31 -0.69 -2.52
N ILE A 18 -3.78 -0.27 -1.33
CA ILE A 18 -4.19 -1.22 -0.28
C ILE A 18 -5.35 -2.09 -0.77
N CYS A 19 -6.40 -1.49 -1.35
CA CYS A 19 -7.52 -2.24 -1.93
C CYS A 19 -7.06 -3.23 -3.00
N TYR A 20 -6.15 -2.81 -3.90
CA TYR A 20 -5.59 -3.66 -4.94
C TYR A 20 -4.81 -4.85 -4.35
N GLY A 21 -3.91 -4.58 -3.39
CA GLY A 21 -3.15 -5.63 -2.71
C GLY A 21 -4.02 -6.63 -1.94
N LEU A 22 -5.18 -6.19 -1.42
CA LEU A 22 -6.17 -7.08 -0.78
C LEU A 22 -6.88 -7.96 -1.81
N ASN A 23 -7.37 -7.38 -2.91
CA ASN A 23 -8.05 -8.12 -3.98
C ASN A 23 -7.12 -9.19 -4.58
N GLU A 24 -5.84 -8.86 -4.79
CA GLU A 24 -4.82 -9.75 -5.35
C GLU A 24 -4.09 -10.60 -4.28
N GLN A 25 -4.54 -10.54 -3.01
CA GLN A 25 -4.01 -11.32 -1.88
C GLN A 25 -2.49 -11.18 -1.67
N CYS A 26 -1.90 -10.07 -2.13
CA CYS A 26 -0.46 -9.83 -2.16
C CYS A 26 -0.03 -8.63 -1.30
N LEU A 27 -0.94 -8.02 -0.54
CA LEU A 27 -0.63 -6.84 0.28
C LEU A 27 0.55 -7.05 1.23
N HIS A 28 0.67 -8.23 1.82
CA HIS A 28 1.79 -8.61 2.70
C HIS A 28 3.14 -8.67 1.96
N LEU A 29 3.14 -9.12 0.70
CA LEU A 29 4.35 -9.17 -0.16
C LEU A 29 4.78 -7.75 -0.56
N TRP A 30 3.83 -6.90 -0.93
CA TRP A 30 4.12 -5.49 -1.21
C TRP A 30 4.73 -4.79 0.01
N PHE A 31 4.14 -4.98 1.19
CA PHE A 31 4.64 -4.38 2.42
C PHE A 31 6.04 -4.89 2.78
N GLU A 32 6.29 -6.19 2.62
CA GLU A 32 7.63 -6.79 2.79
C GLU A 32 8.65 -6.18 1.83
N SER A 33 8.30 -6.03 0.55
CA SER A 33 9.18 -5.44 -0.45
C SER A 33 9.56 -3.99 -0.11
N LEU A 34 8.62 -3.21 0.43
CA LEU A 34 8.89 -1.85 0.90
C LEU A 34 9.86 -1.88 2.10
N CYS A 35 9.55 -2.68 3.12
CA CYS A 35 10.32 -2.69 4.37
C CYS A 35 11.70 -3.33 4.24
N SER A 36 11.88 -4.25 3.28
CA SER A 36 13.15 -4.93 3.03
C SER A 36 14.12 -4.11 2.19
N SER A 37 13.68 -2.99 1.59
CA SER A 37 14.56 -2.10 0.82
C SER A 37 15.19 -1.05 1.72
N GLU A 38 16.42 -1.30 2.18
CA GLU A 38 17.15 -0.36 3.04
C GLU A 38 17.31 1.02 2.39
N ASP A 39 17.60 1.08 1.09
CA ASP A 39 17.75 2.34 0.36
C ASP A 39 16.48 3.20 0.40
N ILE A 40 15.32 2.59 0.18
CA ILE A 40 14.02 3.28 0.21
C ILE A 40 13.70 3.68 1.65
N VAL A 41 13.83 2.74 2.58
CA VAL A 41 13.47 2.94 3.98
C VAL A 41 14.33 4.04 4.62
N ASN A 42 15.64 4.01 4.39
CA ASN A 42 16.56 5.01 4.93
C ASN A 42 16.36 6.40 4.32
N LYS A 43 15.93 6.47 3.05
CA LYS A 43 15.66 7.73 2.35
C LYS A 43 14.38 8.41 2.81
N TRP A 44 13.33 7.65 3.09
CA TRP A 44 11.98 8.20 3.29
C TRP A 44 11.46 8.10 4.73
N PHE A 45 12.08 7.30 5.59
CA PHE A 45 11.62 7.10 6.96
C PHE A 45 12.68 7.51 8.00
N TYR A 46 12.23 8.21 9.03
CA TYR A 46 13.09 8.59 10.15
C TYR A 46 13.65 7.36 10.88
N PRO A 47 14.87 7.44 11.47
CA PRO A 47 15.49 6.34 12.21
C PRO A 47 14.63 5.73 13.32
N TRP A 48 13.75 6.53 13.96
CA TRP A 48 12.83 6.10 15.02
C TRP A 48 11.45 5.66 14.50
N SER A 49 11.26 5.62 13.18
CA SER A 49 10.02 5.13 12.60
C SER A 49 9.85 3.63 12.84
N PHE A 50 8.60 3.18 12.92
CA PHE A 50 8.28 1.77 13.07
C PHE A 50 8.83 0.91 11.92
N ILE A 51 8.80 1.42 10.68
CA ILE A 51 9.30 0.73 9.48
C ILE A 51 10.81 0.45 9.57
N ARG A 52 11.56 1.28 10.31
CA ARG A 52 13.00 1.06 10.58
C ARG A 52 13.28 0.15 11.77
N SER A 53 12.25 -0.43 12.38
CA SER A 53 12.36 -1.44 13.42
C SER A 53 11.99 -2.82 12.86
N PRO A 54 12.44 -3.94 13.47
CA PRO A 54 11.98 -5.27 13.08
C PRO A 54 10.48 -5.52 13.31
N GLY A 55 9.76 -4.58 13.94
CA GLY A 55 8.32 -4.70 14.23
C GLY A 55 7.44 -4.86 12.98
N TRP A 56 7.88 -4.40 11.81
CA TRP A 56 7.13 -4.58 10.56
C TRP A 56 6.93 -6.05 10.19
N VAL A 57 7.78 -6.96 10.66
CA VAL A 57 7.64 -8.40 10.43
C VAL A 57 6.34 -8.93 11.04
N GLN A 58 5.93 -8.42 12.20
CA GLN A 58 4.65 -8.79 12.83
C GLN A 58 3.47 -8.27 12.00
N ILE A 59 3.53 -7.01 11.53
CA ILE A 59 2.49 -6.45 10.65
C ILE A 59 2.36 -7.29 9.37
N LYS A 60 3.48 -7.69 8.76
CA LYS A 60 3.46 -8.59 7.60
C LYS A 60 2.72 -9.90 7.90
N CYS A 61 2.96 -10.51 9.05
CA CYS A 61 2.27 -11.75 9.45
C CYS A 61 0.76 -11.55 9.56
N GLU A 62 0.31 -10.45 10.19
CA GLU A 62 -1.12 -10.12 10.27
C GLU A 62 -1.74 -9.88 8.88
N LEU A 63 -1.03 -9.16 8.01
CA LEU A 63 -1.46 -8.95 6.62
C LEU A 63 -1.53 -10.26 5.82
N ARG A 64 -0.67 -11.24 6.12
CA ARG A 64 -0.70 -12.55 5.46
C ARG A 64 -1.99 -13.32 5.78
N VAL A 65 -2.55 -13.15 6.98
CA VAL A 65 -3.84 -13.77 7.33
C VAL A 65 -4.94 -13.29 6.39
N LEU A 66 -4.91 -12.02 6.00
CA LEU A 66 -5.89 -11.44 5.07
C LEU A 66 -5.85 -12.09 3.68
N ALA A 67 -4.71 -12.65 3.25
CA ALA A 67 -4.60 -13.35 1.98
C ALA A 67 -5.45 -14.63 1.88
N SER A 68 -5.97 -15.14 3.00
CA SER A 68 -6.89 -16.28 3.02
C SER A 68 -8.33 -15.92 2.60
N PHE A 69 -8.64 -14.63 2.46
CA PHE A 69 -9.94 -14.15 2.04
C PHE A 69 -9.90 -13.68 0.57
N ALA A 70 -11.03 -13.83 -0.12
CA ALA A 70 -11.22 -13.28 -1.46
C ALA A 70 -11.96 -11.94 -1.35
N PHE A 71 -11.22 -10.85 -1.55
CA PHE A 71 -11.79 -9.50 -1.56
C PHE A 71 -12.22 -9.09 -2.97
N SER A 72 -13.23 -8.22 -3.06
CA SER A 72 -13.70 -7.59 -4.30
C SER A 72 -14.00 -6.12 -4.05
N LEU A 73 -12.98 -5.36 -3.67
CA LEU A 73 -13.07 -3.93 -3.36
C LEU A 73 -12.94 -3.08 -4.63
N ASN A 74 -13.72 -2.00 -4.72
CA ASN A 74 -13.57 -1.01 -5.79
C ASN A 74 -12.34 -0.12 -5.52
N ILE A 75 -11.30 -0.25 -6.33
CA ILE A 75 -10.06 0.53 -6.20
C ILE A 75 -10.25 2.02 -6.53
N ASP A 76 -11.29 2.35 -7.30
CA ASP A 76 -11.59 3.71 -7.76
C ASP A 76 -12.66 4.38 -6.88
N TRP A 77 -13.06 3.77 -5.76
CA TRP A 77 -14.14 4.25 -4.89
C TRP A 77 -14.00 5.73 -4.48
N GLU A 78 -12.77 6.17 -4.25
CA GLU A 78 -12.46 7.53 -3.80
C GLU A 78 -11.97 8.45 -4.93
N ILE A 79 -11.87 7.92 -6.15
CA ILE A 79 -11.52 8.74 -7.31
C ILE A 79 -12.79 9.50 -7.69
N VAL A 80 -12.78 10.80 -7.43
CA VAL A 80 -13.85 11.69 -7.90
C VAL A 80 -13.77 11.69 -9.42
N ASP A 81 -14.73 11.00 -10.03
CA ASP A 81 -14.91 10.99 -11.48
C ASP A 81 -15.22 12.43 -11.90
N LYS A 82 -14.25 13.15 -12.48
CA LYS A 82 -14.54 14.36 -13.24
C LYS A 82 -15.19 13.95 -14.55
N LYS A 83 -16.37 13.37 -14.49
CA LYS A 83 -17.24 13.21 -15.65
C LYS A 83 -17.68 14.61 -16.09
N GLY A 84 -17.08 15.08 -17.19
CA GLY A 84 -17.62 16.10 -18.11
C GLY A 84 -17.68 17.51 -17.58
#